data_AF-A0A3D2BUJ4-F1
#
_entry.id   AF-A0A3D2BUJ4-F1
#
_cell.length_a   1.000
_cell.length_b   1.000
_cell.length_c   1.000
_cell.angle_alpha   90.00
_cell.angle_beta   90.00
_cell.angle_gamma   90.00
#
_symmetry.space_group_name_H-M   'P 1'
#
loop_
_entity.id
_entity.type
_entity.pdbx_description
1 polymer ?
#
loop_
_entity_poly.entity_id
_entity_poly.type
_entity_poly.pdbx_seq_one_letter_code
_entity_poly.pdbx_strand_id
1 'polypeptide(L)'
;LAGLDGRSYRSFNLVIADNRDAFWLRSLGADDNGLIKVTEVPEGLSMLTAFDLNDTASGRVDFFKPRFEAAPEPDVDLGDWTGWQSLLASTEHGPGTDSRDAMRIETDIGFGTLSSALVALPSVNFKHRKPVWLFANGAPGNAPYEPIE
;
A
#
# COMPACT_ATOMS: atom_id res chain seq x y z
N LEU A 1 -12.92 15.98 14.01
CA LEU A 1 -11.48 16.08 13.73
C LEU A 1 -10.83 17.38 14.27
N ALA A 2 -11.56 18.50 14.44
CA ALA A 2 -11.01 19.81 14.81
C ALA A 2 -10.44 19.98 16.25
N GLY A 3 -10.37 18.92 17.06
CA GLY A 3 -9.91 18.98 18.46
C GLY A 3 -8.66 18.16 18.78
N LEU A 4 -8.04 17.55 17.76
CA LEU A 4 -6.83 16.76 17.94
C LEU A 4 -5.61 17.68 17.86
N ASP A 5 -4.82 17.73 18.94
CA ASP A 5 -3.52 18.40 18.92
C ASP A 5 -2.54 17.53 18.13
N GLY A 6 -2.21 17.96 16.91
CA GLY A 6 -1.34 17.21 16.02
C GLY A 6 0.07 16.97 16.56
N ARG A 7 0.51 17.73 17.58
CA ARG A 7 1.79 17.52 18.29
C ARG A 7 1.77 16.28 19.18
N SER A 8 0.60 15.69 19.42
CA SER A 8 0.43 14.45 20.18
C SER A 8 0.80 13.20 19.36
N TYR A 9 1.06 13.35 18.06
CA TYR A 9 1.42 12.24 17.18
C TYR A 9 2.91 12.28 16.81
N ARG A 10 3.53 11.10 16.72
CA ARG A 10 4.82 10.93 16.01
C ARG A 10 4.62 11.17 14.52
N SER A 11 5.71 11.31 13.77
CA SER A 11 5.62 11.36 12.31
C SER A 11 4.92 10.11 11.76
N PHE A 12 4.09 10.30 10.73
CA PHE A 12 3.33 9.21 10.13
C PHE A 12 2.96 9.49 8.67
N ASN A 13 2.69 8.39 7.96
CA ASN A 13 1.98 8.31 6.70
C ASN A 13 0.69 7.51 6.95
N LEU A 14 -0.47 8.04 6.54
CA LEU A 14 -1.77 7.39 6.71
C LEU A 14 -2.57 7.50 5.41
N VAL A 15 -3.16 6.39 4.95
CA VAL A 15 -4.13 6.39 3.86
C VAL A 15 -5.51 6.18 4.43
N ILE A 16 -6.46 7.03 4.04
CA ILE A 16 -7.89 6.89 4.32
C ILE A 16 -8.59 6.83 2.98
N ALA A 17 -9.29 5.74 2.70
CA ALA A 17 -9.99 5.56 1.44
C ALA A 17 -11.35 4.87 1.65
N ASP A 18 -12.31 5.25 0.83
CA ASP A 18 -13.56 4.52 0.62
C ASP A 18 -13.75 4.18 -0.87
N ASN A 19 -14.96 3.82 -1.27
CA ASN A 19 -15.26 3.43 -2.65
C ASN A 19 -15.45 4.61 -3.63
N ARG A 20 -15.14 5.84 -3.19
CA ARG A 20 -15.20 7.05 -4.01
C ARG A 20 -13.93 7.89 -3.88
N ASP A 21 -13.47 8.13 -2.66
CA ASP A 21 -12.39 9.07 -2.38
C ASP A 21 -11.23 8.37 -1.64
N ALA A 22 -10.01 8.84 -1.90
CA ALA A 22 -8.82 8.40 -1.18
C ALA A 22 -7.94 9.59 -0.83
N PHE A 23 -7.43 9.61 0.40
CA PHE A 23 -6.59 10.67 0.94
C PHE A 23 -5.34 10.11 1.59
N TRP A 24 -4.20 10.73 1.31
CA TRP A 24 -2.96 10.55 2.04
C TRP A 24 -2.81 11.69 3.06
N LEU A 25 -2.67 11.31 4.32
CA LEU A 25 -2.38 12.19 5.44
C LEU A 25 -0.93 11.97 5.86
N ARG A 26 -0.19 13.08 6.00
CA ARG A 26 1.20 13.08 6.46
C ARG A 26 1.38 14.06 7.60
N SER A 27 2.15 13.66 8.60
CA SER A 27 2.65 14.56 9.64
C SER A 27 4.13 14.30 9.92
N LEU A 28 4.88 15.36 10.22
CA LEU A 28 6.23 15.28 10.76
C LEU A 28 6.23 15.38 12.31
N GLY A 29 5.05 15.31 12.94
CA GLY A 29 4.90 15.42 14.38
C GLY A 29 5.28 16.81 14.90
N ALA A 30 5.92 16.86 16.08
CA ALA A 30 6.35 18.11 16.70
C ALA A 30 7.30 18.95 15.84
N ASP A 31 8.06 18.31 14.93
CA ASP A 31 9.04 18.99 14.06
C ASP A 31 8.38 19.94 13.05
N ASP A 32 7.10 19.72 12.70
CA ASP A 32 6.29 20.62 11.86
C ASP A 32 5.12 21.21 12.66
N ASN A 33 5.34 21.46 13.97
CA ASN A 33 4.35 22.02 14.90
C ASN A 33 3.01 21.26 14.93
N GLY A 34 3.04 19.94 14.70
CA GLY A 34 1.85 19.10 14.64
C GLY A 34 1.00 19.31 13.38
N LEU A 35 1.52 19.93 12.33
CA LEU A 35 0.79 20.06 11.07
C LEU A 35 0.49 18.68 10.48
N ILE A 36 -0.77 18.49 10.08
CA ILE A 36 -1.22 17.33 9.32
C ILE A 36 -1.59 17.84 7.93
N LYS A 37 -0.82 17.40 6.93
CA LYS A 37 -1.10 17.69 5.53
C LYS A 37 -2.03 16.63 4.98
N VAL A 38 -3.05 17.05 4.25
CA VAL A 38 -4.03 16.18 3.59
C VAL A 38 -3.87 16.37 2.09
N THR A 39 -3.71 15.28 1.36
CA THR A 39 -3.57 15.28 -0.10
C THR A 39 -4.49 14.21 -0.67
N GLU A 40 -5.29 14.57 -1.67
CA GLU A 40 -6.09 13.60 -2.42
C GLU A 40 -5.17 12.65 -3.19
N VAL A 41 -5.44 11.36 -3.12
CA VAL A 41 -4.72 10.36 -3.91
C VAL A 41 -5.28 10.43 -5.34
N PRO A 42 -4.43 10.65 -6.36
CA PRO A 42 -4.91 10.80 -7.72
C PRO A 42 -5.51 9.50 -8.26
N GLU A 43 -6.45 9.61 -9.19
CA GLU A 43 -6.95 8.48 -9.97
C GLU A 43 -5.80 7.72 -10.67
N GLY A 44 -5.95 6.40 -10.78
CA GLY A 44 -4.93 5.50 -11.31
C GLY A 44 -4.12 4.81 -10.21
N LEU A 45 -2.91 4.38 -10.54
CA LEU A 45 -2.05 3.67 -9.58
C LEU A 45 -1.20 4.66 -8.78
N SER A 46 -1.35 4.60 -7.45
CA SER A 46 -0.47 5.29 -6.51
C SER A 46 0.24 4.33 -5.57
N MET A 47 1.48 4.64 -5.20
CA MET A 47 2.28 3.90 -4.23
C MET A 47 2.74 4.80 -3.09
N LEU A 48 2.63 4.31 -1.86
CA LEU A 48 3.12 4.98 -0.65
C LEU A 48 4.06 4.05 0.10
N THR A 49 5.18 4.58 0.56
CA THR A 49 6.20 3.82 1.30
C THR A 49 6.59 4.56 2.59
N ALA A 50 7.83 4.36 3.07
CA ALA A 50 8.41 5.22 4.11
C ALA A 50 8.73 6.64 3.60
N PHE A 51 8.73 6.85 2.28
CA PHE A 51 8.83 8.14 1.62
C PHE A 51 7.43 8.74 1.39
N ASP A 52 7.36 9.74 0.52
CA ASP A 52 6.12 10.40 0.14
C ASP A 52 5.35 9.63 -0.95
N LEU A 53 4.07 9.97 -1.15
CA LEU A 53 3.21 9.37 -2.18
C LEU A 53 3.82 9.56 -3.58
N ASN A 54 3.99 8.45 -4.31
CA ASN A 54 4.57 8.41 -5.66
C ASN A 54 5.99 8.99 -5.75
N ASP A 55 6.72 9.06 -4.64
CA ASP A 55 8.08 9.61 -4.60
C ASP A 55 9.10 8.62 -5.19
N THR A 56 9.68 8.98 -6.34
CA THR A 56 10.69 8.15 -7.04
C THR A 56 12.06 8.17 -6.36
N ALA A 57 12.26 8.96 -5.31
CA ALA A 57 13.42 8.77 -4.43
C ALA A 57 13.35 7.46 -3.63
N SER A 58 12.15 6.87 -3.49
CA SER A 58 11.99 5.51 -2.97
C SER A 58 12.35 4.50 -4.06
N GLY A 59 13.40 3.70 -3.81
CA GLY A 59 13.80 2.60 -4.71
C GLY A 59 12.65 1.63 -4.99
N ARG A 60 11.83 1.35 -3.98
CA ARG A 60 10.58 0.57 -4.15
C ARG A 60 9.61 1.21 -5.14
N VAL A 61 9.33 2.51 -5.03
CA VAL A 61 8.38 3.19 -5.93
C VAL A 61 8.91 3.22 -7.35
N ASP A 62 10.16 3.65 -7.51
CA ASP A 62 10.82 3.72 -8.82
C ASP A 62 10.81 2.36 -9.54
N PHE A 63 11.08 1.27 -8.79
CA PHE A 63 11.10 -0.07 -9.36
C PHE A 63 9.71 -0.67 -9.57
N PHE A 64 8.81 -0.61 -8.59
CA PHE A 64 7.55 -1.37 -8.64
C PHE A 64 6.37 -0.61 -9.22
N LYS A 65 6.33 0.73 -9.17
CA LYS A 65 5.18 1.48 -9.71
C LYS A 65 4.96 1.20 -11.20
N PRO A 66 5.98 1.26 -12.08
CA PRO A 66 5.80 0.91 -13.48
C PRO A 66 5.42 -0.56 -13.71
N ARG A 67 5.81 -1.46 -12.80
CA ARG A 67 5.50 -2.89 -12.89
C ARG A 67 4.04 -3.18 -12.52
N PHE A 68 3.51 -2.52 -11.50
CA PHE A 68 2.09 -2.58 -11.18
C PHE A 68 1.23 -1.94 -12.28
N GLU A 69 1.68 -0.84 -12.89
CA GLU A 69 0.99 -0.23 -14.04
C GLU A 69 0.97 -1.13 -15.28
N ALA A 70 2.03 -1.93 -15.49
CA ALA A 70 2.12 -2.86 -16.61
C ALA A 70 1.45 -4.22 -16.34
N ALA A 71 1.18 -4.56 -15.08
CA ALA A 71 0.54 -5.81 -14.72
C ALA A 71 -0.97 -5.76 -15.03
N PRO A 72 -1.59 -6.91 -15.35
CA PRO A 72 -3.05 -6.98 -15.43
C PRO A 72 -3.69 -6.49 -14.12
N GLU A 73 -4.71 -5.66 -14.25
CA GLU A 73 -5.56 -5.30 -13.11
C GLU A 73 -6.25 -6.56 -12.56
N PRO A 74 -6.47 -6.66 -11.23
CA PRO A 74 -7.14 -7.82 -10.66
C PRO A 74 -8.57 -7.97 -11.17
N ASP A 75 -8.94 -9.16 -11.64
CA ASP A 75 -10.32 -9.50 -11.96
C ASP A 75 -11.00 -10.01 -10.69
N VAL A 76 -11.72 -9.10 -10.02
CA VAL A 76 -12.42 -9.38 -8.76
C VAL A 76 -13.55 -10.41 -8.95
N ASP A 77 -14.22 -10.41 -10.11
CA ASP A 77 -15.36 -11.29 -10.37
C ASP A 77 -14.90 -12.74 -10.68
N LEU A 78 -13.75 -12.89 -11.34
CA LEU A 78 -13.09 -14.19 -11.55
C LEU A 78 -12.21 -14.62 -10.37
N GLY A 79 -11.96 -13.72 -9.41
CA GLY A 79 -11.04 -13.96 -8.29
C GLY A 79 -9.58 -14.05 -8.73
N ASP A 80 -9.21 -13.48 -9.88
CA ASP A 80 -7.85 -13.47 -10.39
C ASP A 80 -7.09 -12.24 -9.90
N TRP A 81 -6.20 -12.47 -8.93
CA TRP A 81 -5.29 -11.48 -8.38
C TRP A 81 -3.83 -11.80 -8.69
N THR A 82 -3.58 -12.78 -9.55
CA THR A 82 -2.27 -13.45 -9.67
C THR A 82 -1.14 -12.49 -10.05
N GLY A 83 -1.40 -11.52 -10.94
CA GLY A 83 -0.42 -10.49 -11.31
C GLY A 83 0.04 -9.66 -10.11
N TRP A 84 -0.91 -9.15 -9.32
CA TRP A 84 -0.62 -8.35 -8.14
C TRP A 84 -0.04 -9.19 -6.99
N GLN A 85 -0.54 -10.41 -6.78
CA GLN A 85 0.01 -11.34 -5.79
C GLN A 85 1.48 -11.69 -6.09
N SER A 86 1.82 -11.88 -7.37
CA SER A 86 3.19 -12.14 -7.82
C SER A 86 4.11 -10.95 -7.56
N LEU A 87 3.66 -9.72 -7.86
CA LEU A 87 4.42 -8.50 -7.57
C LEU A 87 4.62 -8.30 -6.06
N LEU A 88 3.59 -8.55 -5.25
CA LEU A 88 3.68 -8.47 -3.78
C LEU A 88 4.63 -9.51 -3.18
N ALA A 89 4.76 -10.68 -3.81
CA ALA A 89 5.68 -11.73 -3.40
C ALA A 89 7.12 -11.51 -3.87
N SER A 90 7.37 -10.53 -4.74
CA SER A 90 8.68 -10.31 -5.35
C SER A 90 9.71 -9.81 -4.33
N THR A 91 10.85 -10.49 -4.30
CA THR A 91 12.07 -10.10 -3.58
C THR A 91 13.04 -9.31 -4.48
N GLU A 92 12.67 -9.05 -5.73
CA GLU A 92 13.47 -8.21 -6.63
C GLU A 92 13.51 -6.76 -6.14
N HIS A 93 14.57 -6.06 -6.49
CA HIS A 93 14.73 -4.64 -6.21
C HIS A 93 15.51 -3.96 -7.35
N GLY A 94 15.41 -2.63 -7.42
CA GLY A 94 16.00 -1.85 -8.51
C GLY A 94 17.54 -1.77 -8.48
N PRO A 95 18.17 -1.38 -9.60
CA PRO A 95 19.61 -1.13 -9.64
C PRO A 95 20.02 -0.08 -8.59
N GLY A 96 21.09 -0.35 -7.85
CA GLY A 96 21.59 0.58 -6.81
C GLY A 96 20.75 0.63 -5.53
N THR A 97 19.75 -0.24 -5.39
CA THR A 97 18.95 -0.41 -4.16
C THR A 97 19.28 -1.76 -3.49
N ASP A 98 18.63 -2.05 -2.36
CA ASP A 98 18.82 -3.31 -1.63
C ASP A 98 17.47 -4.01 -1.33
N SER A 99 17.53 -5.15 -0.61
CA SER A 99 16.34 -5.95 -0.32
C SER A 99 15.27 -5.23 0.52
N ARG A 100 15.60 -4.10 1.15
CA ARG A 100 14.65 -3.23 1.86
C ARG A 100 13.78 -2.41 0.91
N ASP A 101 14.09 -2.37 -0.38
CA ASP A 101 13.26 -1.76 -1.44
C ASP A 101 12.39 -2.78 -2.18
N ALA A 102 12.51 -4.08 -1.89
CA ALA A 102 11.61 -5.10 -2.41
C ALA A 102 10.15 -4.92 -1.91
N MET A 103 9.16 -5.50 -2.62
CA MET A 103 7.80 -5.62 -2.09
C MET A 103 7.75 -6.64 -0.94
N ARG A 104 8.36 -7.80 -1.14
CA ARG A 104 8.64 -8.75 -0.07
C ARG A 104 10.05 -8.54 0.44
N ILE A 105 10.15 -7.77 1.52
CA ILE A 105 11.42 -7.51 2.18
C ILE A 105 11.90 -8.77 2.86
N GLU A 106 13.12 -9.19 2.53
CA GLU A 106 13.84 -10.25 3.20
C GLU A 106 15.24 -9.74 3.57
N THR A 107 15.56 -9.79 4.87
CA THR A 107 16.88 -9.40 5.37
C THR A 107 17.41 -10.46 6.33
N ASP A 108 18.73 -10.49 6.48
CA ASP A 108 19.45 -11.34 7.43
C ASP A 108 19.42 -10.78 8.88
N ILE A 109 18.91 -9.57 9.07
CA ILE A 109 18.85 -8.86 10.37
C ILE A 109 17.49 -8.98 11.08
N GLY A 110 16.62 -9.89 10.62
CA GLY A 110 15.32 -10.13 11.25
C GLY A 110 14.24 -9.09 10.91
N PHE A 111 14.47 -8.23 9.91
CA PHE A 111 13.46 -7.34 9.36
C PHE A 111 12.91 -7.92 8.04
N GLY A 112 11.58 -7.94 7.90
CA GLY A 112 10.97 -8.47 6.68
C GLY A 112 9.46 -8.30 6.62
N THR A 113 8.89 -8.56 5.45
CA THR A 113 7.45 -8.52 5.22
C THR A 113 6.78 -9.72 5.89
N LEU A 114 5.93 -9.48 6.89
CA LEU A 114 5.27 -10.54 7.67
C LEU A 114 3.87 -10.91 7.15
N SER A 115 3.24 -10.03 6.38
CA SER A 115 1.88 -10.22 5.86
C SER A 115 1.61 -9.27 4.69
N SER A 116 0.54 -9.53 3.97
CA SER A 116 0.02 -8.61 2.94
C SER A 116 -1.50 -8.74 2.83
N ALA A 117 -2.15 -7.67 2.34
CA ALA A 117 -3.58 -7.63 2.10
C ALA A 117 -3.89 -7.08 0.71
N LEU A 118 -4.96 -7.58 0.10
CA LEU A 118 -5.57 -7.07 -1.12
C LEU A 118 -7.03 -6.78 -0.82
N VAL A 119 -7.48 -5.56 -1.12
CA VAL A 119 -8.84 -5.11 -0.81
C VAL A 119 -9.45 -4.47 -2.06
N ALA A 120 -10.61 -4.95 -2.49
CA ALA A 120 -11.45 -4.30 -3.49
C ALA A 120 -12.71 -3.74 -2.84
N LEU A 121 -12.96 -2.45 -3.05
CA LEU A 121 -14.19 -1.78 -2.61
C LEU A 121 -15.13 -1.64 -3.81
N PRO A 122 -16.39 -2.09 -3.71
CA PRO A 122 -17.34 -1.96 -4.81
C PRO A 122 -17.74 -0.50 -4.98
N SER A 123 -17.84 -0.03 -6.23
CA SER A 123 -18.37 1.31 -6.54
C SER A 123 -19.69 1.55 -5.81
N VAL A 124 -19.95 2.81 -5.44
CA VAL A 124 -21.22 3.28 -4.85
C VAL A 124 -22.47 2.86 -5.65
N ASN A 125 -22.29 2.56 -6.94
CA ASN A 125 -23.36 2.09 -7.81
C ASN A 125 -23.77 0.62 -7.57
N PHE A 126 -22.93 -0.19 -6.93
CA PHE A 126 -23.17 -1.60 -6.64
C PHE A 126 -23.64 -1.84 -5.20
N LYS A 127 -24.91 -1.51 -4.91
CA LYS A 127 -25.52 -1.53 -3.56
C LYS A 127 -25.51 -2.88 -2.83
N HIS A 128 -25.29 -3.99 -3.52
CA HIS A 128 -25.37 -5.35 -2.96
C HIS A 128 -24.07 -6.14 -3.08
N ARG A 129 -23.03 -5.56 -3.70
CA ARG A 129 -21.71 -6.19 -3.72
C ARG A 129 -21.01 -5.90 -2.38
N LYS A 130 -20.41 -6.92 -1.79
CA LYS A 130 -19.56 -6.75 -0.60
C LYS A 130 -18.13 -6.40 -1.04
N PRO A 131 -17.35 -5.71 -0.20
CA PRO A 131 -15.91 -5.66 -0.35
C PRO A 131 -15.32 -7.07 -0.41
N VAL A 132 -14.26 -7.22 -1.22
CA VAL A 132 -13.42 -8.42 -1.20
C VAL A 132 -12.15 -8.07 -0.45
N TRP A 133 -11.83 -8.84 0.59
CA TRP A 133 -10.59 -8.71 1.35
C TRP A 133 -9.88 -10.06 1.34
N LEU A 134 -8.70 -10.10 0.73
CA LEU A 134 -7.78 -11.23 0.80
C LEU A 134 -6.58 -10.89 1.67
N PHE A 135 -6.17 -11.80 2.55
CA PHE A 135 -5.06 -11.61 3.47
C PHE A 135 -4.11 -12.80 3.44
N ALA A 136 -2.81 -12.53 3.34
CA ALA A 136 -1.76 -13.51 3.55
C ALA A 136 -1.23 -13.38 4.97
N ASN A 137 -1.53 -14.35 5.83
CA ASN A 137 -1.04 -14.42 7.22
C ASN A 137 0.40 -14.98 7.29
N GLY A 138 1.29 -14.33 6.55
CA GLY A 138 2.69 -14.71 6.36
C GLY A 138 3.26 -13.94 5.19
N ALA A 139 4.57 -14.06 4.96
CA ALA A 139 5.21 -13.40 3.84
C ALA A 139 4.52 -13.79 2.51
N PRO A 140 4.13 -12.82 1.65
CA PRO A 140 3.45 -13.11 0.39
C PRO A 140 4.27 -14.06 -0.47
N GLY A 141 3.61 -15.02 -1.12
CA GLY A 141 4.25 -16.10 -1.89
C GLY A 141 4.72 -17.29 -1.05
N ASN A 142 4.86 -17.15 0.28
CA ASN A 142 5.07 -18.26 1.20
C ASN A 142 3.76 -18.68 1.89
N ALA A 143 2.92 -17.69 2.24
CA ALA A 143 1.57 -17.91 2.73
C ALA A 143 0.53 -17.65 1.62
N PRO A 144 -0.55 -18.46 1.53
CA PRO A 144 -1.63 -18.21 0.60
C PRO A 144 -2.43 -16.96 1.02
N TYR A 145 -3.10 -16.35 0.05
CA TYR A 145 -4.12 -15.34 0.31
C TYR A 145 -5.46 -16.02 0.60
N GLU A 146 -6.04 -15.73 1.75
CA GLU A 146 -7.33 -16.25 2.19
C GLU A 146 -8.35 -15.11 2.33
N PRO A 147 -9.63 -15.34 2.00
CA PRO A 147 -10.66 -14.34 2.23
C PRO A 147 -10.86 -14.08 3.73
N ILE A 148 -11.04 -12.82 4.10
CA ILE A 148 -11.45 -12.40 5.45
C ILE A 148 -12.98 -12.21 5.45
N GLU A 149 -13.65 -12.84 6.43
CA GLU A 149 -15.10 -12.73 6.64
C GLU A 149 -15.52 -11.50 7.44
#